data_AF-A0A3P0X6M1-F1
#
_entry.id   AF-A0A3P0X6M1-F1
#
_cell.length_a   1.000
_cell.length_b   1.000
_cell.length_c   1.000
_cell.angle_alpha   90.00
_cell.angle_beta   90.00
_cell.angle_gamma   90.00
#
_symmetry.space_group_name_H-M   'P 1'
#
loop_
_entity.id
_entity.type
_entity.pdbx_description
1 polymer ?
#
loop_
_entity_poly.entity_id
_entity_poly.type
_entity_poly.pdbx_seq_one_letter_code
_entity_poly.pdbx_strand_id
1 'polypeptide(L)'
;MSPDRELEHLTKALNLSSDQQAQIKPILQDRQTQMMQIHEDTSTARPDKMAKMKSLDEASNSKLEAVLTADQKPKYEKMIADRKARMQEMRESHQNGGDAQPQ
;
A
#
# COMPACT_ATOMS: atom_id res chain seq x y z
N MET A 1 2.02 -9.33 1.24
CA MET A 1 3.42 -9.21 0.76
C MET A 1 4.30 -8.94 1.96
N SER A 2 5.50 -9.52 2.06
CA SER A 2 6.40 -9.22 3.18
C SER A 2 7.08 -7.86 2.99
N PRO A 3 7.54 -7.19 4.06
CA PRO A 3 8.20 -5.89 3.99
C PRO A 3 9.46 -5.93 3.13
N ASP A 4 10.23 -7.03 3.20
CA ASP A 4 11.46 -7.19 2.40
C ASP A 4 11.17 -7.28 0.90
N ARG A 5 10.11 -8.02 0.49
CA ARG A 5 9.73 -8.07 -0.92
C ARG A 5 9.22 -6.73 -1.42
N GLU A 6 8.50 -6.01 -0.57
CA GLU A 6 8.01 -4.68 -0.92
C GLU A 6 9.15 -3.67 -1.05
N LEU A 7 10.11 -3.72 -0.11
CA LEU A 7 11.33 -2.93 -0.19
C LEU A 7 12.09 -3.23 -1.49
N GLU A 8 12.28 -4.51 -1.83
CA GLU A 8 12.95 -4.91 -3.08
C GLU A 8 12.25 -4.33 -4.32
N HIS A 9 10.92 -4.35 -4.35
CA HIS A 9 10.15 -3.78 -5.44
C HIS A 9 10.31 -2.25 -5.52
N LEU A 10 10.24 -1.55 -4.40
CA LEU A 10 10.45 -0.09 -4.34
C LEU A 10 11.89 0.27 -4.74
N THR A 11 12.88 -0.49 -4.30
CA THR A 11 14.29 -0.31 -4.67
C THR A 11 14.47 -0.41 -6.16
N LYS A 12 13.89 -1.42 -6.82
CA LYS A 12 13.98 -1.57 -8.28
C LYS A 12 13.24 -0.48 -9.05
N ALA A 13 12.07 -0.06 -8.56
CA ALA A 13 11.24 0.93 -9.25
C ALA A 13 11.79 2.36 -9.12
N LEU A 14 12.37 2.69 -7.97
CA LEU A 14 12.81 4.05 -7.62
C LEU A 14 14.33 4.22 -7.58
N ASN A 15 15.09 3.13 -7.79
CA ASN A 15 16.54 3.09 -7.61
C ASN A 15 16.96 3.63 -6.22
N LEU A 16 16.41 3.05 -5.16
CA LEU A 16 16.67 3.49 -3.79
C LEU A 16 18.12 3.23 -3.38
N SER A 17 18.76 4.23 -2.79
CA SER A 17 20.09 4.06 -2.16
C SER A 17 20.02 3.19 -0.90
N SER A 18 21.17 2.69 -0.45
CA SER A 18 21.26 1.90 0.78
C SER A 18 20.69 2.63 2.01
N ASP A 19 20.94 3.94 2.11
CA ASP A 19 20.44 4.77 3.21
C ASP A 19 18.92 4.91 3.17
N GLN A 20 18.35 5.14 1.98
CA GLN A 20 16.91 5.18 1.80
C GLN A 20 16.26 3.83 2.12
N GLN A 21 16.89 2.72 1.72
CA GLN A 21 16.41 1.38 2.05
C GLN A 21 16.39 1.14 3.57
N ALA A 22 17.44 1.56 4.28
CA ALA A 22 17.52 1.46 5.73
C ALA A 22 16.45 2.29 6.45
N GLN A 23 16.09 3.45 5.91
CA GLN A 23 15.01 4.30 6.44
C GLN A 23 13.61 3.77 6.08
N ILE A 24 13.43 3.19 4.90
CA ILE A 24 12.15 2.68 4.40
C ILE A 24 11.76 1.37 5.06
N LYS A 25 12.72 0.46 5.30
CA LYS A 25 12.45 -0.86 5.89
C LYS A 25 11.61 -0.80 7.19
N PRO A 26 11.94 0.01 8.21
CA PRO A 26 11.13 0.07 9.43
C PRO A 26 9.74 0.65 9.18
N ILE A 27 9.56 1.56 8.22
CA ILE A 27 8.23 2.10 7.84
C ILE A 27 7.36 0.97 7.27
N LEU A 28 7.93 0.13 6.40
CA LEU A 28 7.20 -1.01 5.82
C LEU A 28 6.87 -2.08 6.86
N GLN A 29 7.78 -2.34 7.81
CA GLN A 29 7.56 -3.26 8.92
C GLN A 29 6.43 -2.78 9.84
N ASP A 30 6.47 -1.51 10.25
CA ASP A 30 5.42 -0.87 11.06
C ASP A 30 4.05 -0.97 10.36
N ARG A 31 4.00 -0.61 9.07
CA ARG A 31 2.78 -0.73 8.28
C ARG A 31 2.25 -2.17 8.24
N GLN A 32 3.12 -3.16 8.03
CA GLN A 32 2.68 -4.55 8.02
C GLN A 32 2.09 -4.98 9.38
N THR A 33 2.75 -4.62 10.48
CA THR A 33 2.26 -4.91 11.83
C THR A 33 0.88 -4.30 12.07
N GLN A 34 0.69 -3.03 11.74
CA GLN A 34 -0.60 -2.36 11.91
C GLN A 34 -1.69 -2.93 11.00
N MET A 35 -1.34 -3.32 9.76
CA MET A 35 -2.27 -4.02 8.88
C MET A 35 -2.74 -5.36 9.49
N MET A 36 -1.81 -6.15 10.06
CA MET A 36 -2.16 -7.42 10.71
C MET A 36 -3.10 -7.18 11.90
N GLN A 37 -2.82 -6.17 12.73
CA GLN A 37 -3.69 -5.80 13.85
C GLN A 37 -5.10 -5.41 13.40
N ILE A 38 -5.23 -4.58 12.35
CA ILE A 38 -6.54 -4.19 11.80
C ILE A 38 -7.29 -5.41 11.23
N HIS A 39 -6.55 -6.34 10.62
CA HIS A 39 -7.13 -7.56 10.07
C HIS A 39 -7.67 -8.48 11.18
N GLU A 40 -6.85 -8.74 12.20
CA GLU A 40 -7.14 -9.60 13.35
C GLU A 40 -8.18 -9.02 14.31
N ASP A 41 -8.40 -7.70 14.31
CA ASP A 41 -9.38 -7.03 15.18
C ASP A 41 -10.81 -7.51 14.90
N THR A 42 -11.34 -8.48 15.64
CA THR A 42 -12.71 -8.98 15.42
C THR A 42 -13.80 -8.05 15.98
N SER A 43 -13.44 -6.97 16.66
CA SER A 43 -14.36 -6.09 17.39
C SER A 43 -14.80 -4.87 16.58
N THR A 44 -13.99 -4.41 15.63
CA THR A 44 -14.32 -3.26 14.77
C THR A 44 -15.16 -3.67 13.55
N ALA A 45 -16.21 -2.90 13.24
CA ALA A 45 -17.03 -3.10 12.06
C ALA A 45 -16.22 -2.96 10.76
N ARG A 46 -16.62 -3.70 9.71
CA ARG A 46 -15.91 -3.70 8.41
C ARG A 46 -15.68 -2.30 7.82
N PRO A 47 -16.66 -1.36 7.79
CA PRO A 47 -16.44 -0.02 7.23
C PRO A 47 -15.34 0.75 7.99
N ASP A 48 -15.32 0.64 9.32
CA ASP A 48 -14.35 1.32 10.17
C ASP A 48 -12.96 0.70 10.01
N LYS A 49 -12.85 -0.63 9.84
CA LYS A 49 -11.58 -1.27 9.47
C LYS A 49 -11.04 -0.75 8.15
N MET A 50 -11.91 -0.58 7.15
CA MET A 50 -11.51 -0.04 5.84
C MET A 50 -11.04 1.41 5.97
N ALA A 51 -11.68 2.21 6.81
CA ALA A 51 -11.23 3.58 7.12
C ALA A 51 -9.86 3.58 7.80
N LYS A 52 -9.66 2.74 8.83
CA LYS A 52 -8.36 2.56 9.52
C LYS A 52 -7.26 2.16 8.53
N MET A 53 -7.54 1.20 7.65
CA MET A 53 -6.61 0.73 6.63
C MET A 53 -6.22 1.86 5.67
N LYS A 54 -7.19 2.66 5.22
CA LYS A 54 -6.95 3.80 4.34
C LYS A 54 -6.04 4.84 5.01
N SER A 55 -6.32 5.19 6.26
CA SER A 55 -5.49 6.14 7.01
C SER A 55 -4.07 5.61 7.24
N LEU A 56 -3.92 4.31 7.50
CA LEU A 56 -2.62 3.66 7.63
C LEU A 56 -1.83 3.74 6.32
N ASP A 57 -2.47 3.48 5.18
CA ASP A 57 -1.84 3.58 3.86
C ASP A 57 -1.40 5.02 3.57
N GLU A 58 -2.26 6.02 3.82
CA GLU A 58 -1.94 7.44 3.64
C GLU A 58 -0.76 7.88 4.51
N ALA A 59 -0.80 7.56 5.81
CA ALA A 59 0.28 7.88 6.73
C ALA A 59 1.61 7.23 6.33
N SER A 60 1.56 5.97 5.88
CA SER A 60 2.75 5.26 5.43
C SER A 60 3.32 5.84 4.15
N ASN A 61 2.47 6.19 3.18
CA ASN A 61 2.90 6.80 1.93
C ASN A 61 3.59 8.16 2.19
N SER A 62 3.04 9.00 3.07
CA SER A 62 3.69 10.27 3.44
C SER A 62 5.05 10.06 4.10
N LYS A 63 5.21 9.06 4.97
CA LYS A 63 6.51 8.72 5.56
C LYS A 63 7.51 8.25 4.50
N LEU A 64 7.05 7.45 3.52
CA LEU A 64 7.89 6.98 2.42
C LEU A 64 8.34 8.15 1.54
N GLU A 65 7.41 9.02 1.13
CA GLU A 65 7.71 10.22 0.33
C GLU A 65 8.74 11.13 1.00
N ALA A 66 8.72 11.26 2.33
CA ALA A 66 9.71 12.06 3.05
C ALA A 66 11.16 11.56 2.91
N VAL A 67 11.35 10.28 2.59
CA VAL A 67 12.67 9.64 2.36
C VAL A 67 13.10 9.72 0.89
N LEU A 68 12.14 9.92 -0.02
CA LEU A 68 12.40 9.96 -1.46
C LEU A 68 12.97 11.30 -1.91
N THR A 69 13.81 11.27 -2.94
CA THR A 69 14.30 12.48 -3.60
C THR A 69 13.22 13.10 -4.49
N ALA A 70 13.43 14.36 -4.90
CA ALA A 70 12.52 15.07 -5.81
C ALA A 70 12.27 14.30 -7.12
N ASP A 71 13.27 13.56 -7.62
CA ASP A 71 13.16 12.79 -8.87
C ASP A 71 12.44 11.45 -8.69
N GLN A 72 12.41 10.92 -7.47
CA GLN A 72 11.77 9.63 -7.14
C GLN A 72 10.29 9.80 -6.78
N LYS A 73 9.92 10.91 -6.12
CA LYS A 73 8.54 11.19 -5.69
C LYS A 73 7.51 11.05 -6.81
N PRO A 74 7.68 11.66 -8.00
CA PRO A 74 6.69 11.54 -9.08
C PRO A 74 6.46 10.10 -9.55
N LYS A 75 7.52 9.27 -9.54
CA LYS A 75 7.41 7.85 -9.89
C LYS A 75 6.58 7.10 -8.84
N TYR A 76 6.83 7.39 -7.57
CA TYR A 76 6.11 6.78 -6.47
C TYR A 76 4.62 7.19 -6.43
N GLU A 77 4.33 8.47 -6.60
CA GLU A 77 2.97 9.00 -6.71
C GLU A 77 2.21 8.35 -7.86
N LYS A 78 2.85 8.21 -9.03
CA LYS A 78 2.27 7.49 -10.17
C LYS A 78 1.97 6.02 -9.82
N MET A 79 2.88 5.33 -9.13
CA MET A 79 2.64 3.94 -8.71
C MET A 79 1.42 3.82 -7.78
N ILE A 80 1.24 4.77 -6.86
CA ILE A 80 0.06 4.84 -5.98
C ILE A 80 -1.20 5.10 -6.80
N ALA A 81 -1.17 6.08 -7.71
CA ALA A 81 -2.30 6.43 -8.56
C ALA A 81 -2.73 5.24 -9.44
N ASP A 82 -1.78 4.56 -10.08
CA ASP A 82 -2.03 3.37 -10.91
C ASP A 82 -2.63 2.24 -10.06
N ARG A 83 -2.16 2.03 -8.82
CA ARG A 83 -2.75 1.04 -7.90
C ARG A 83 -4.20 1.40 -7.56
N LYS A 84 -4.48 2.68 -7.26
CA LYS A 84 -5.82 3.15 -6.95
C LYS A 84 -6.77 3.00 -8.14
N ALA A 85 -6.32 3.34 -9.35
CA ALA A 85 -7.07 3.18 -10.58
C ALA A 85 -7.43 1.71 -10.83
N ARG A 86 -6.47 0.79 -10.72
CA ARG A 86 -6.74 -0.65 -10.85
C ARG A 86 -7.74 -1.16 -9.81
N MET A 87 -7.66 -0.69 -8.57
CA MET A 87 -8.64 -1.07 -7.54
C MET A 87 -10.05 -0.56 -7.86
N GLN A 88 -10.16 0.63 -8.46
CA GLN A 88 -11.43 1.18 -8.88
C GLN A 88 -12.01 0.38 -10.06
N GLU A 89 -11.21 0.12 -11.09
CA GLU A 89 -11.60 -0.69 -12.25
C GLU A 89 -12.06 -2.10 -11.83
N MET A 90 -11.35 -2.74 -10.90
CA MET A 90 -11.78 -4.01 -10.33
C MET A 90 -13.13 -3.88 -9.63
N ARG A 91 -13.38 -2.83 -8.84
CA ARG A 91 -14.69 -2.63 -8.19
C ARG A 91 -15.82 -2.44 -9.19
N GLU A 92 -15.58 -1.67 -10.25
CA GLU A 92 -16.54 -1.44 -11.33
C GLU A 92 -16.82 -2.74 -12.10
N SER A 93 -15.80 -3.53 -12.38
CA SER A 93 -15.93 -4.85 -13.03
C SER A 93 -16.70 -5.84 -12.18
N HIS A 94 -16.49 -5.87 -10.86
CA HIS A 94 -17.26 -6.72 -9.94
C HIS A 94 -18.72 -6.23 -9.77
N GLN A 95 -19.00 -4.95 -9.96
CA GLN A 95 -20.37 -4.42 -9.95
C GLN A 95 -21.11 -4.70 -11.26
N ASN A 96 -20.42 -4.72 -12.39
CA ASN A 96 -21.02 -4.92 -13.72
C ASN A 96 -21.00 -6.39 -14.20
N GLY A 97 -20.23 -7.26 -13.55
CA GLY A 97 -20.09 -8.69 -13.87
C GLY A 97 -20.78 -9.66 -12.91
N GLY A 98 -21.83 -9.20 -12.21
CA GLY A 98 -22.61 -10.00 -11.27
C GLY A 98 -23.49 -11.07 -11.94
N ASP A 99 -22.90 -11.97 -12.74
CA ASP A 99 -23.48 -13.25 -13.19
C ASP A 99 -22.36 -14.19 -13.69
N ALA A 100 -21.62 -14.80 -12.76
CA ALA A 100 -20.95 -16.09 -12.96
C ALA A 100 -20.40 -16.61 -11.61
N GLN A 101 -21.15 -17.50 -10.96
CA GLN A 101 -20.65 -18.32 -9.86
C GLN A 101 -19.54 -19.25 -10.38
N PRO A 102 -18.40 -19.40 -9.68
CA PRO A 102 -17.53 -20.54 -9.90
C PRO A 102 -18.15 -21.78 -9.23
N GLN A 103 -18.25 -22.86 -9.99
CA GLN A 103 -18.62 -24.21 -9.53
C GLN A 103 -17.52 -24.82 -8.65
#